data_AF-A0A3B9FJC2-F1
#
_entry.id   AF-A0A3B9FJC2-F1
#
_cell.length_a   1.000
_cell.length_b   1.000
_cell.length_c   1.000
_cell.angle_alpha   90.00
_cell.angle_beta   90.00
_cell.angle_gamma   90.00
#
_symmetry.space_group_name_H-M   'P 1'
#
loop_
_entity.id
_entity.type
_entity.pdbx_description
1 polymer ?
#
loop_
_entity_poly.entity_id
_entity_poly.type
_entity_poly.pdbx_seq_one_letter_code
_entity_poly.pdbx_strand_id
1 'polypeptide(L)'
;MNAEIIDRLIEQDPTLESSRAALEAMKEGTFCIHRSWGFGKISGYDSDRAMILVDFESEDRTNHPMDPVFCLGKLEVLDPSHILARHRENPDEIEKMAKKEPVDLIIEILTICEDGCASTREIERTLGFLLGPVKGKKWWTATKKLLIKDPRVAVPNKKTEPYVLRDEPVKPEQEVLQDFFDEKRSKEKIALAEKLFDLATEKEDLQADLPRVLEELTNAIMEARNLSQADRLYGIWVRNNLARDVEEDVEKLEPTSASILSDCEDDLPGLADLMPTKFHSRFLDLVTRVYPDDWKKIVVRLLQDTSLKFSGECAHFLIDRDESA
;
A
#
# COMPACT_ATOMS: atom_id res chain seq x y z
N MET A 1 9.07 -6.84 -37.09
CA MET A 1 9.80 -6.55 -38.35
C MET A 1 9.53 -7.66 -39.34
N ASN A 2 9.68 -7.44 -40.65
CA ASN A 2 9.40 -8.51 -41.63
C ASN A 2 10.47 -9.61 -41.58
N ALA A 3 10.05 -10.86 -41.79
CA ALA A 3 10.93 -12.04 -41.69
C ALA A 3 12.18 -11.93 -42.58
N GLU A 4 12.03 -11.46 -43.83
CA GLU A 4 13.16 -11.29 -44.76
C GLU A 4 14.26 -10.34 -44.24
N ILE A 5 13.88 -9.30 -43.49
CA ILE A 5 14.85 -8.37 -42.90
C ILE A 5 15.59 -9.07 -41.75
N ILE A 6 14.85 -9.82 -40.94
CA ILE A 6 15.41 -10.55 -39.79
C ILE A 6 16.38 -11.63 -40.27
N ASP A 7 16.04 -12.37 -41.32
CA ASP A 7 16.92 -13.39 -41.90
C ASP A 7 18.23 -12.78 -42.41
N ARG A 8 18.18 -11.61 -43.08
CA ARG A 8 19.39 -10.89 -43.50
C ARG A 8 20.25 -10.44 -42.31
N LEU A 9 19.63 -9.98 -41.23
CA LEU A 9 20.36 -9.61 -40.01
C LEU A 9 21.05 -10.83 -39.39
N ILE A 10 20.39 -11.99 -39.38
CA ILE A 10 20.93 -13.24 -38.82
C ILE A 10 22.00 -13.85 -39.73
N GLU A 11 21.88 -13.72 -41.05
CA GLU A 11 22.96 -14.09 -41.98
C GLU A 11 24.23 -13.29 -41.73
N GLN A 12 24.10 -12.01 -41.36
CA GLN A 12 25.23 -11.14 -41.01
C GLN A 12 25.77 -11.42 -39.61
N ASP A 13 24.90 -11.71 -38.66
CA ASP A 13 25.25 -12.07 -37.28
C ASP A 13 24.37 -13.24 -36.78
N PRO A 14 24.87 -14.49 -36.88
CA PRO A 14 24.12 -15.68 -36.47
C PRO A 14 23.74 -15.71 -34.99
N THR A 15 24.36 -14.88 -34.13
CA THR A 15 24.01 -14.81 -32.71
C THR A 15 22.63 -14.19 -32.48
N LEU A 16 22.10 -13.46 -33.46
CA LEU A 16 20.78 -12.83 -33.41
C LEU A 16 19.62 -13.83 -33.51
N GLU A 17 19.86 -15.09 -33.87
CA GLU A 17 18.80 -16.11 -33.96
C GLU A 17 18.07 -16.28 -32.61
N SER A 18 18.78 -16.19 -31.48
CA SER A 18 18.13 -16.24 -30.14
C SER A 18 17.22 -15.04 -29.86
N SER A 19 17.35 -13.96 -30.63
CA SER A 19 16.57 -12.71 -30.50
C SER A 19 15.51 -12.56 -31.58
N ARG A 20 15.29 -13.57 -32.43
CA ARG A 20 14.34 -13.52 -33.56
C ARG A 20 12.94 -13.07 -33.12
N ALA A 21 12.39 -13.67 -32.08
CA ALA A 21 11.04 -13.32 -31.58
C ALA A 21 10.93 -11.83 -31.17
N ALA A 22 11.98 -11.27 -30.57
CA ALA A 22 12.01 -9.85 -30.19
C ALA A 22 12.06 -8.93 -31.42
N LEU A 23 12.82 -9.32 -32.46
CA LEU A 23 12.87 -8.59 -33.74
C LEU A 23 11.53 -8.69 -34.51
N GLU A 24 10.88 -9.85 -34.47
CA GLU A 24 9.54 -10.06 -35.06
C GLU A 24 8.50 -9.16 -34.39
N ALA A 25 8.54 -9.04 -33.05
CA ALA A 25 7.66 -8.17 -32.28
C ALA A 25 7.79 -6.69 -32.65
N MET A 26 8.95 -6.24 -33.16
CA MET A 26 9.18 -4.86 -33.61
C MET A 26 8.50 -4.57 -34.97
N LYS A 27 7.19 -4.79 -35.10
CA LYS A 27 6.41 -4.53 -36.32
C LYS A 27 5.84 -3.12 -36.30
N GLU A 28 5.62 -2.56 -37.48
CA GLU A 28 4.95 -1.27 -37.65
C GLU A 28 3.61 -1.26 -36.90
N GLY A 29 3.30 -0.15 -36.25
CA GLY A 29 2.12 0.02 -35.43
C GLY A 29 2.30 -0.38 -33.97
N THR A 30 3.36 -1.12 -33.61
CA THR A 30 3.55 -1.60 -32.23
C THR A 30 4.08 -0.50 -31.32
N PHE A 31 3.53 -0.42 -30.12
CA PHE A 31 4.01 0.50 -29.10
C PHE A 31 5.26 -0.03 -28.40
N CYS A 32 6.11 0.87 -27.95
CA CYS A 32 7.33 0.53 -27.24
C CYS A 32 7.71 1.59 -26.21
N ILE A 33 8.57 1.23 -25.27
CA ILE A 33 9.16 2.14 -24.29
C ILE A 33 10.68 2.10 -24.43
N HIS A 34 11.28 3.24 -24.75
CA HIS A 34 12.73 3.40 -24.71
C HIS A 34 13.18 3.91 -23.34
N ARG A 35 14.27 3.34 -22.81
CA ARG A 35 14.81 3.68 -21.47
C ARG A 35 15.08 5.18 -21.26
N SER A 36 15.47 5.89 -22.31
CA SER A 36 15.83 7.32 -22.23
C SER A 36 14.85 8.26 -22.90
N TRP A 37 14.01 7.75 -23.80
CA TRP A 37 13.15 8.60 -24.65
C TRP A 37 11.67 8.38 -24.37
N GLY A 38 11.35 7.42 -23.49
CA GLY A 38 9.99 7.18 -23.06
C GLY A 38 9.17 6.43 -24.10
N PHE A 39 7.89 6.74 -24.13
CA PHE A 39 6.90 6.02 -24.93
C PHE A 39 7.02 6.37 -26.42
N GLY A 40 6.84 5.38 -27.28
CA GLY A 40 6.82 5.57 -28.72
C GLY A 40 6.07 4.48 -29.47
N LYS A 41 5.92 4.68 -30.78
CA LYS A 41 5.27 3.76 -31.71
C LYS A 41 6.20 3.48 -32.88
N ILE A 42 6.38 2.21 -33.23
CA ILE A 42 7.16 1.83 -34.40
C ILE A 42 6.41 2.28 -35.64
N SER A 43 6.98 3.21 -36.40
CA SER A 43 6.36 3.80 -37.59
C SER A 43 6.76 3.10 -38.88
N GLY A 44 7.81 2.28 -38.86
CA GLY A 44 8.22 1.48 -40.01
C GLY A 44 9.68 1.03 -39.96
N TYR A 45 10.22 0.70 -41.14
CA TYR A 45 11.61 0.31 -41.34
C TYR A 45 12.18 0.99 -42.59
N ASP A 46 13.32 1.67 -42.43
CA ASP A 46 14.09 2.25 -43.53
C ASP A 46 15.03 1.18 -44.10
N SER A 47 14.70 0.67 -45.29
CA SER A 47 15.48 -0.38 -45.95
C SER A 47 16.82 0.10 -46.50
N ASP A 48 16.94 1.39 -46.84
CA ASP A 48 18.18 1.96 -47.37
C ASP A 48 19.22 2.12 -46.26
N ARG A 49 18.77 2.48 -45.06
CA ARG A 49 19.63 2.66 -43.88
C ARG A 49 19.73 1.43 -43.00
N ALA A 50 18.90 0.43 -43.24
CA ALA A 50 18.71 -0.75 -42.38
C ALA A 50 18.34 -0.38 -40.92
N MET A 51 17.40 0.56 -40.74
CA MET A 51 17.02 1.12 -39.43
C MET A 51 15.53 0.96 -39.17
N ILE A 52 15.16 0.67 -37.92
CA ILE A 52 13.76 0.77 -37.45
C ILE A 52 13.44 2.25 -37.23
N LEU A 53 12.25 2.68 -37.63
CA LEU A 53 11.76 4.03 -37.39
C LEU A 53 10.77 4.02 -36.22
N VAL A 54 10.97 4.93 -35.26
CA VAL A 54 10.10 5.05 -34.08
C VAL A 54 9.66 6.49 -33.89
N ASP A 55 8.36 6.69 -33.71
CA ASP A 55 7.74 7.94 -33.29
C ASP A 55 7.68 7.99 -31.77
N PHE A 56 8.59 8.73 -31.12
CA PHE A 56 8.54 8.97 -29.68
C PHE A 56 7.68 10.17 -29.34
N GLU A 57 7.05 10.15 -28.16
CA GLU A 57 6.20 11.25 -27.69
C GLU A 57 6.97 12.49 -27.23
N SER A 58 8.29 12.37 -27.03
CA SER A 58 9.12 13.54 -26.79
C SER A 58 9.11 14.46 -28.01
N GLU A 59 8.92 15.75 -27.79
CA GLU A 59 9.04 16.79 -28.82
C GLU A 59 10.38 16.59 -29.57
N ASP A 60 10.33 16.57 -30.91
CA ASP A 60 11.46 16.40 -31.85
C ASP A 60 11.91 14.96 -32.20
N ARG A 61 11.11 13.92 -31.95
CA ARG A 61 11.51 12.52 -32.26
C ARG A 61 10.49 11.71 -33.07
N THR A 62 10.04 12.28 -34.18
CA THR A 62 9.24 11.58 -35.20
C THR A 62 10.16 10.87 -36.20
N ASN A 63 9.81 9.64 -36.59
CA ASN A 63 10.58 8.76 -37.48
C ASN A 63 12.05 8.64 -37.07
N HIS A 64 12.31 8.52 -35.77
CA HIS A 64 13.67 8.42 -35.25
C HIS A 64 14.30 7.09 -35.67
N PRO A 65 15.41 7.10 -36.44
CA PRO A 65 16.06 5.87 -36.89
C PRO A 65 16.84 5.21 -35.76
N MET A 66 16.62 3.92 -35.55
CA MET A 66 17.29 3.10 -34.56
C MET A 66 17.80 1.80 -35.18
N ASP A 67 19.02 1.43 -34.81
CA ASP A 67 19.60 0.15 -35.22
C ASP A 67 18.83 -1.02 -34.58
N PRO A 68 18.41 -2.04 -35.36
CA PRO A 68 17.61 -3.16 -34.85
C PRO A 68 18.27 -3.93 -33.70
N VAL A 69 19.60 -4.09 -33.74
CA VAL A 69 20.35 -4.81 -32.68
C VAL A 69 20.42 -3.94 -31.42
N PHE A 70 20.59 -2.63 -31.58
CA PHE A 70 20.54 -1.69 -30.47
C PHE A 70 19.17 -1.68 -29.78
N CYS A 71 18.08 -1.84 -30.54
CA CYS A 71 16.71 -1.90 -30.01
C CYS A 71 16.53 -3.06 -29.02
N LEU A 72 17.15 -4.23 -29.23
CA LEU A 72 17.00 -5.41 -28.37
C LEU A 72 17.34 -5.14 -26.88
N GLY A 73 18.27 -4.23 -26.61
CA GLY A 73 18.67 -3.88 -25.24
C GLY A 73 18.01 -2.62 -24.68
N LYS A 74 17.24 -1.89 -25.50
CA LYS A 74 16.84 -0.50 -25.22
C LYS A 74 15.35 -0.24 -25.35
N LEU A 75 14.67 -1.00 -26.19
CA LEU A 75 13.22 -0.95 -26.38
C LEU A 75 12.56 -2.10 -25.65
N GLU A 76 11.57 -1.75 -24.85
CA GLU A 76 10.55 -2.67 -24.36
C GLU A 76 9.37 -2.60 -25.33
N VAL A 77 9.20 -3.63 -26.17
CA VAL A 77 8.07 -3.71 -27.11
C VAL A 77 6.84 -4.18 -26.34
N LEU A 78 5.73 -3.45 -26.48
CA LEU A 78 4.52 -3.72 -25.73
C LEU A 78 3.57 -4.61 -26.53
N ASP A 79 3.03 -5.64 -25.89
CA ASP A 79 1.94 -6.41 -26.44
C ASP A 79 0.69 -5.52 -26.63
N PRO A 80 -0.15 -5.73 -27.66
CA PRO A 80 -1.39 -4.99 -27.84
C PRO A 80 -2.35 -5.04 -26.64
N SER A 81 -2.31 -6.11 -25.85
CA SER A 81 -3.08 -6.24 -24.61
C SER A 81 -2.54 -5.39 -23.45
N HIS A 82 -1.29 -4.91 -23.55
CA HIS A 82 -0.66 -4.09 -22.51
C HIS A 82 -1.47 -2.80 -22.29
N ILE A 83 -1.73 -2.44 -21.03
CA ILE A 83 -2.64 -1.32 -20.69
C ILE A 83 -2.26 0.01 -21.35
N LEU A 84 -0.95 0.26 -21.50
CA LEU A 84 -0.45 1.48 -22.14
C LEU A 84 -0.66 1.48 -23.66
N ALA A 85 -0.56 0.32 -24.32
CA ALA A 85 -0.87 0.18 -25.75
C ALA A 85 -2.38 0.44 -25.95
N ARG A 86 -3.22 -0.23 -25.16
CA ARG A 86 -4.68 -0.02 -25.16
C ARG A 86 -5.06 1.43 -24.92
N HIS A 87 -4.41 2.12 -23.98
CA HIS A 87 -4.66 3.54 -23.72
C HIS A 87 -4.32 4.43 -24.92
N ARG A 88 -3.28 4.13 -25.70
CA ARG A 88 -2.95 4.93 -26.89
C ARG A 88 -3.82 4.62 -28.10
N GLU A 89 -4.46 3.46 -28.13
CA GLU A 89 -5.48 3.13 -29.14
C GLU A 89 -6.86 3.67 -28.75
N ASN A 90 -7.24 3.58 -27.48
CA ASN A 90 -8.53 4.03 -26.96
C ASN A 90 -8.39 4.74 -25.59
N PRO A 91 -7.98 6.02 -25.57
CA PRO A 91 -7.76 6.75 -24.32
C PRO A 91 -9.00 6.84 -23.44
N ASP A 92 -10.17 7.07 -24.05
CA ASP A 92 -11.42 7.34 -23.34
C ASP A 92 -11.87 6.15 -22.47
N GLU A 93 -11.68 4.92 -22.96
CA GLU A 93 -12.01 3.69 -22.24
C GLU A 93 -11.15 3.55 -20.98
N ILE A 94 -9.83 3.68 -21.12
CA ILE A 94 -8.90 3.48 -20.02
C ILE A 94 -8.98 4.63 -19.02
N GLU A 95 -9.18 5.87 -19.49
CA GLU A 95 -9.44 7.01 -18.61
C GLU A 95 -10.73 6.85 -17.81
N LYS A 96 -11.78 6.29 -18.41
CA LYS A 96 -13.05 6.02 -17.73
C LYS A 96 -12.85 4.94 -16.67
N MET A 97 -12.13 3.85 -16.97
CA MET A 97 -11.78 2.81 -16.01
C MET A 97 -10.97 3.38 -14.85
N ALA A 98 -9.94 4.19 -15.13
CA ALA A 98 -9.14 4.86 -14.10
C ALA A 98 -9.98 5.76 -13.16
N LYS A 99 -11.09 6.32 -13.65
CA LYS A 99 -11.99 7.18 -12.87
C LYS A 99 -13.05 6.40 -12.09
N LYS A 100 -13.62 5.35 -12.69
CA LYS A 100 -14.79 4.64 -12.14
C LYS A 100 -14.44 3.32 -11.44
N GLU A 101 -13.43 2.64 -11.95
CA GLU A 101 -13.07 1.25 -11.61
C GLU A 101 -11.56 1.16 -11.35
N PRO A 102 -11.04 1.92 -10.36
CA PRO A 102 -9.61 2.04 -10.14
C PRO A 102 -8.93 0.73 -9.71
N VAL A 103 -9.68 -0.16 -9.05
CA VAL A 103 -9.18 -1.49 -8.67
C VAL A 103 -9.07 -2.39 -9.89
N ASP A 104 -10.07 -2.39 -10.77
CA ASP A 104 -10.04 -3.21 -11.99
C ASP A 104 -8.92 -2.78 -12.94
N LEU A 105 -8.59 -1.48 -13.00
CA LEU A 105 -7.41 -1.02 -13.74
C LEU A 105 -6.10 -1.63 -13.22
N ILE A 106 -5.97 -1.82 -11.90
CA ILE A 106 -4.79 -2.45 -11.33
C ILE A 106 -4.78 -3.96 -11.62
N ILE A 107 -5.94 -4.62 -11.59
CA ILE A 107 -6.06 -6.03 -11.96
C ILE A 107 -5.67 -6.25 -13.42
N GLU A 108 -6.08 -5.37 -14.34
CA GLU A 108 -5.65 -5.39 -15.74
C GLU A 108 -4.13 -5.22 -15.88
N ILE A 109 -3.53 -4.36 -15.05
CA ILE A 109 -2.06 -4.23 -14.98
C ILE A 109 -1.39 -5.50 -14.47
N LEU A 110 -1.92 -6.13 -13.41
CA LEU A 110 -1.34 -7.34 -12.84
C LEU A 110 -1.48 -8.53 -13.80
N THR A 111 -2.60 -8.65 -14.51
CA THR A 111 -2.88 -9.74 -15.47
C THR A 111 -1.82 -9.86 -16.56
N ILE A 112 -1.23 -8.74 -16.98
CA ILE A 112 -0.19 -8.71 -18.03
C ILE A 112 1.23 -8.82 -17.46
N CYS A 113 1.40 -8.79 -16.14
CA CYS A 113 2.69 -8.99 -15.49
C CYS A 113 2.99 -10.48 -15.33
N GLU A 114 4.29 -10.79 -15.26
CA GLU A 114 4.76 -12.15 -14.99
C GLU A 114 4.17 -12.66 -13.65
N ASP A 115 3.60 -13.86 -13.68
CA ASP A 115 2.93 -14.52 -12.56
C ASP A 115 1.83 -13.68 -11.87
N GLY A 116 1.23 -12.70 -12.57
CA GLY A 116 0.22 -11.83 -11.96
C GLY A 116 0.80 -10.89 -10.89
N CYS A 117 2.12 -10.69 -10.88
CA CYS A 117 2.85 -10.03 -9.81
C CYS A 117 3.47 -8.70 -10.26
N ALA A 118 3.34 -7.65 -9.45
CA ALA A 118 4.05 -6.40 -9.69
C ALA A 118 4.48 -5.70 -8.40
N SER A 119 5.70 -5.19 -8.40
CA SER A 119 6.19 -4.30 -7.35
C SER A 119 5.50 -2.93 -7.42
N THR A 120 5.53 -2.20 -6.30
CA THR A 120 5.06 -0.79 -6.27
C THR A 120 5.73 0.04 -7.36
N ARG A 121 7.02 -0.18 -7.63
CA ARG A 121 7.78 0.57 -8.61
C ARG A 121 7.30 0.32 -10.04
N GLU A 122 6.96 -0.92 -10.37
CA GLU A 122 6.45 -1.29 -11.69
C GLU A 122 5.07 -0.70 -11.93
N ILE A 123 4.17 -0.80 -10.94
CA ILE A 123 2.84 -0.18 -11.01
C ILE A 123 2.98 1.34 -11.16
N GLU A 124 3.80 2.01 -10.33
CA GLU A 124 4.01 3.45 -10.43
C GLU A 124 4.63 3.87 -11.76
N ARG A 125 5.51 3.05 -12.35
CA ARG A 125 6.07 3.30 -13.70
C ARG A 125 4.96 3.30 -14.75
N THR A 126 4.12 2.27 -14.76
CA THR A 126 2.99 2.16 -15.69
C THR A 126 2.00 3.31 -15.50
N LEU A 127 1.62 3.61 -14.25
CA LEU A 127 0.75 4.75 -13.95
C LEU A 127 1.38 6.10 -14.32
N GLY A 128 2.71 6.22 -14.27
CA GLY A 128 3.44 7.40 -14.71
C GLY A 128 3.27 7.68 -16.20
N PHE A 129 3.29 6.65 -17.04
CA PHE A 129 2.98 6.77 -18.47
C PHE A 129 1.49 6.99 -18.74
N LEU A 130 0.61 6.39 -17.93
CA LEU A 130 -0.83 6.46 -18.14
C LEU A 130 -1.45 7.79 -17.70
N LEU A 131 -1.07 8.28 -16.51
CA LEU A 131 -1.71 9.43 -15.85
C LEU A 131 -0.77 10.62 -15.67
N GLY A 132 0.52 10.46 -16.00
CA GLY A 132 1.58 11.39 -15.65
C GLY A 132 2.11 11.18 -14.24
N PRO A 133 3.38 11.56 -13.95
CA PRO A 133 4.07 11.19 -12.71
C PRO A 133 3.40 11.75 -11.44
N VAL A 134 2.94 13.00 -11.47
CA VAL A 134 2.34 13.66 -10.30
C VAL A 134 0.94 13.11 -10.02
N LYS A 135 0.08 13.09 -11.04
CA LYS A 135 -1.31 12.62 -10.91
C LYS A 135 -1.35 11.12 -10.65
N GLY A 136 -0.52 10.33 -11.32
CA GLY A 136 -0.38 8.88 -11.12
C GLY A 136 -0.02 8.53 -9.67
N LYS A 137 0.96 9.21 -9.07
CA LYS A 137 1.33 8.99 -7.66
C LYS A 137 0.20 9.30 -6.67
N LYS A 138 -0.51 10.42 -6.89
CA LYS A 138 -1.67 10.81 -6.06
C LYS A 138 -2.81 9.80 -6.21
N TRP A 139 -3.12 9.42 -7.45
CA TRP A 139 -4.14 8.43 -7.77
C TRP A 139 -3.82 7.08 -7.13
N TRP A 140 -2.58 6.61 -7.26
CA TRP A 140 -2.12 5.35 -6.67
C TRP A 140 -2.29 5.31 -5.15
N THR A 141 -1.98 6.42 -4.47
CA THR A 141 -2.15 6.53 -3.02
C THR A 141 -3.62 6.37 -2.59
N ALA A 142 -4.57 6.85 -3.39
CA ALA A 142 -5.99 6.65 -3.14
C ALA A 142 -6.42 5.21 -3.46
N THR A 143 -6.01 4.67 -4.61
CA THR A 143 -6.38 3.32 -5.07
C THR A 143 -5.89 2.23 -4.12
N LYS A 144 -4.71 2.38 -3.49
CA LYS A 144 -4.23 1.41 -2.48
C LYS A 144 -5.22 1.18 -1.34
N LYS A 145 -5.96 2.21 -0.93
CA LYS A 145 -6.98 2.07 0.14
C LYS A 145 -8.16 1.21 -0.31
N LEU A 146 -8.48 1.25 -1.60
CA LEU A 146 -9.53 0.42 -2.19
C LEU A 146 -9.04 -1.02 -2.38
N LEU A 147 -7.79 -1.19 -2.83
CA LEU A 147 -7.17 -2.51 -3.03
C LEU A 147 -7.09 -3.34 -1.75
N ILE A 148 -6.82 -2.72 -0.60
CA ILE A 148 -6.78 -3.42 0.69
C ILE A 148 -8.12 -4.14 0.98
N LYS A 149 -9.22 -3.65 0.42
CA LYS A 149 -10.56 -4.23 0.58
C LYS A 149 -10.96 -5.21 -0.53
N ASP A 150 -10.18 -5.31 -1.60
CA ASP A 150 -10.52 -6.17 -2.75
C ASP A 150 -9.98 -7.59 -2.55
N PRO A 151 -10.83 -8.62 -2.61
CA PRO A 151 -10.41 -9.99 -2.33
C PRO A 151 -9.53 -10.60 -3.43
N ARG A 152 -9.51 -10.02 -4.64
CA ARG A 152 -8.77 -10.56 -5.79
C ARG A 152 -7.29 -10.23 -5.76
N VAL A 153 -6.86 -9.25 -4.97
CA VAL A 153 -5.47 -8.78 -4.94
C VAL A 153 -4.86 -8.97 -3.56
N ALA A 154 -3.75 -9.70 -3.50
CA ALA A 154 -2.90 -9.72 -2.31
C ALA A 154 -2.10 -8.43 -2.24
N VAL A 155 -2.41 -7.61 -1.23
CA VAL A 155 -1.71 -6.36 -0.97
C VAL A 155 -0.55 -6.64 -0.01
N PRO A 156 0.69 -6.30 -0.39
CA PRO A 156 1.85 -6.64 0.42
C PRO A 156 1.85 -5.89 1.76
N ASN A 157 2.20 -6.60 2.83
CA ASN A 157 2.38 -6.01 4.16
C ASN A 157 3.68 -5.17 4.23
N LYS A 158 4.69 -5.49 3.40
CA LYS A 158 5.94 -4.72 3.28
C LYS A 158 6.12 -4.09 1.91
N LYS A 159 6.73 -2.91 1.87
CA LYS A 159 7.00 -2.19 0.60
C LYS A 159 7.92 -2.94 -0.38
N THR A 160 8.67 -3.93 0.10
CA THR A 160 9.58 -4.76 -0.69
C THR A 160 8.90 -5.96 -1.33
N GLU A 161 7.69 -6.31 -0.87
CA GLU A 161 6.91 -7.44 -1.37
C GLU A 161 6.00 -6.98 -2.53
N PRO A 162 5.69 -7.85 -3.51
CA PRO A 162 4.87 -7.48 -4.65
C PRO A 162 3.37 -7.50 -4.34
N TYR A 163 2.59 -6.81 -5.17
CA TYR A 163 1.16 -7.06 -5.31
C TYR A 163 0.97 -8.30 -6.16
N VAL A 164 0.03 -9.16 -5.78
CA VAL A 164 -0.22 -10.44 -6.47
C VAL A 164 -1.69 -10.55 -6.80
N LEU A 165 -2.00 -10.84 -8.06
CA LEU A 165 -3.35 -11.24 -8.48
C LEU A 165 -3.60 -12.68 -8.03
N ARG A 166 -4.71 -12.91 -7.31
CA ARG A 166 -5.07 -14.24 -6.80
C ARG A 166 -5.87 -15.01 -7.83
N ASP A 167 -5.63 -16.32 -7.90
CA ASP A 167 -6.47 -17.25 -8.66
C ASP A 167 -7.88 -17.35 -8.05
N GLU A 168 -7.96 -17.39 -6.72
CA GLU A 168 -9.22 -17.42 -5.96
C GLU A 168 -9.32 -16.18 -5.04
N PRO A 169 -10.46 -15.44 -5.08
CA PRO A 169 -10.65 -14.30 -4.21
C PRO A 169 -10.65 -14.70 -2.72
N VAL A 170 -9.80 -14.06 -1.92
CA VAL A 170 -9.73 -14.25 -0.47
C VAL A 170 -10.18 -12.98 0.22
N LYS A 171 -11.17 -13.09 1.11
CA LYS A 171 -11.65 -11.95 1.91
C LYS A 171 -10.48 -11.36 2.71
N PRO A 172 -10.19 -10.04 2.62
CA PRO A 172 -9.08 -9.42 3.35
C PRO A 172 -9.12 -9.67 4.85
N GLU A 173 -10.34 -9.76 5.41
CA GLU A 173 -10.57 -10.07 6.81
C GLU A 173 -10.02 -11.43 7.24
N GLN A 174 -10.22 -12.45 6.40
CA GLN A 174 -9.81 -13.82 6.67
C GLN A 174 -8.28 -13.96 6.57
N GLU A 175 -7.66 -13.21 5.66
CA GLU A 175 -6.20 -13.13 5.56
C GLU A 175 -5.60 -12.49 6.83
N VAL A 176 -6.14 -11.34 7.28
CA VAL A 176 -5.68 -10.68 8.50
C VAL A 176 -5.92 -11.57 9.73
N LEU A 177 -7.03 -12.31 9.76
CA LEU A 177 -7.32 -13.27 10.82
C LEU A 177 -6.30 -14.41 10.86
N GLN A 178 -5.95 -14.97 9.70
CA GLN A 178 -4.91 -15.99 9.59
C GLN A 178 -3.54 -15.45 10.04
N ASP A 179 -3.14 -14.28 9.52
CA ASP A 179 -1.90 -13.59 9.92
C ASP A 179 -1.87 -13.35 11.45
N PHE A 180 -3.00 -12.98 12.04
CA PHE A 180 -3.13 -12.76 13.48
C PHE A 180 -2.86 -14.03 14.29
N PHE A 181 -3.40 -15.17 13.87
CA PHE A 181 -3.19 -16.44 14.58
C PHE A 181 -1.80 -17.03 14.37
N ASP A 182 -1.17 -16.77 13.22
CA ASP A 182 0.19 -17.23 12.92
C ASP A 182 1.28 -16.34 13.56
N GLU A 183 0.97 -15.07 13.87
CA GLU A 183 1.92 -14.12 14.45
C GLU A 183 2.19 -14.38 15.93
N LYS A 184 3.48 -14.41 16.28
CA LYS A 184 3.97 -14.69 17.64
C LYS A 184 4.45 -13.44 18.37
N ARG A 185 4.74 -12.36 17.64
CA ARG A 185 5.24 -11.10 18.19
C ARG A 185 4.05 -10.27 18.67
N SER A 186 3.92 -10.07 19.98
CA SER A 186 2.77 -9.37 20.57
C SER A 186 2.51 -7.98 19.99
N LYS A 187 3.58 -7.23 19.64
CA LYS A 187 3.43 -5.89 19.03
C LYS A 187 2.76 -5.94 17.66
N GLU A 188 3.17 -6.89 16.82
CA GLU A 188 2.56 -7.09 15.50
C GLU A 188 1.14 -7.66 15.64
N LYS A 189 0.93 -8.55 16.62
CA LYS A 189 -0.39 -9.10 16.95
C LYS A 189 -1.40 -8.01 17.34
N ILE A 190 -0.98 -6.99 18.09
CA ILE A 190 -1.80 -5.80 18.40
C ILE A 190 -2.16 -5.03 17.10
N ALA A 191 -1.19 -4.83 16.20
CA ALA A 191 -1.43 -4.13 14.95
C ALA A 191 -2.39 -4.90 14.02
N LEU A 192 -2.26 -6.24 13.96
CA LEU A 192 -3.17 -7.11 13.21
C LEU A 192 -4.58 -7.11 13.81
N ALA A 193 -4.72 -7.11 15.13
CA ALA A 193 -6.02 -6.99 15.80
C ALA A 193 -6.71 -5.65 15.50
N GLU A 194 -5.97 -4.54 15.48
CA GLU A 194 -6.53 -3.24 15.09
C GLU A 194 -6.96 -3.26 13.62
N LYS A 195 -6.14 -3.81 12.72
CA LYS A 195 -6.50 -3.97 11.30
C LYS A 195 -7.75 -4.84 11.14
N LEU A 196 -7.89 -5.90 11.94
CA LEU A 196 -9.07 -6.74 11.93
C LEU A 196 -10.30 -5.97 12.41
N PHE A 197 -10.21 -5.19 13.49
CA PHE A 197 -11.29 -4.33 13.98
C PHE A 197 -11.77 -3.31 12.92
N ASP A 198 -10.84 -2.63 12.26
CA ASP A 198 -11.13 -1.67 11.20
C ASP A 198 -11.86 -2.30 10.00
N LEU A 199 -11.58 -3.58 9.69
CA LEU A 199 -12.26 -4.32 8.63
C LEU A 199 -13.58 -4.97 9.11
N ALA A 200 -13.66 -5.39 10.37
CA ALA A 200 -14.81 -6.06 10.97
C ALA A 200 -16.01 -5.13 11.16
N THR A 201 -15.76 -3.83 11.38
CA THR A 201 -16.80 -2.80 11.54
C THR A 201 -17.81 -2.79 10.37
N GLU A 202 -17.45 -3.38 9.22
CA GLU A 202 -18.30 -3.43 8.02
C GLU A 202 -18.98 -4.81 7.80
N LYS A 203 -18.72 -5.88 8.58
CA LYS A 203 -19.12 -7.26 8.21
C LYS A 203 -19.43 -8.21 9.39
N GLU A 204 -20.61 -8.85 9.34
CA GLU A 204 -21.08 -9.86 10.31
C GLU A 204 -20.22 -11.14 10.36
N ASP A 205 -19.52 -11.47 9.26
CA ASP A 205 -18.83 -12.75 9.08
C ASP A 205 -17.67 -13.01 10.07
N LEU A 206 -17.13 -11.99 10.72
CA LEU A 206 -16.03 -12.14 11.68
C LEU A 206 -16.48 -12.38 13.12
N GLN A 207 -17.77 -12.18 13.43
CA GLN A 207 -18.27 -12.23 14.81
C GLN A 207 -17.98 -13.55 15.51
N ALA A 208 -17.98 -14.66 14.78
CA ALA A 208 -17.68 -15.99 15.33
C ALA A 208 -16.23 -16.13 15.81
N ASP A 209 -15.29 -15.41 15.18
CA ASP A 209 -13.86 -15.50 15.49
C ASP A 209 -13.41 -14.46 16.53
N LEU A 210 -14.17 -13.37 16.69
CA LEU A 210 -13.82 -12.26 17.60
C LEU A 210 -13.56 -12.69 19.06
N PRO A 211 -14.33 -13.62 19.68
CA PRO A 211 -14.03 -14.06 21.05
C PRO A 211 -12.65 -14.69 21.17
N ARG A 212 -12.24 -15.50 20.19
CA ARG A 212 -10.92 -16.14 20.17
C ARG A 212 -9.81 -15.13 19.91
N VAL A 213 -10.04 -14.14 19.04
CA VAL A 213 -9.11 -13.03 18.81
C VAL A 213 -8.91 -12.22 20.10
N LEU A 214 -10.01 -11.93 20.82
CA LEU A 214 -9.98 -11.20 22.07
C LEU A 214 -9.17 -11.94 23.14
N GLU A 215 -9.38 -13.25 23.30
CA GLU A 215 -8.62 -14.09 24.23
C GLU A 215 -7.11 -14.09 23.90
N GLU A 216 -6.76 -14.39 22.65
CA GLU A 216 -5.37 -14.42 22.17
C GLU A 216 -4.66 -13.07 22.32
N LEU A 217 -5.36 -11.96 22.03
CA LEU A 217 -4.83 -10.62 22.20
C LEU A 217 -4.62 -10.28 23.68
N THR A 218 -5.57 -10.66 24.54
CA THR A 218 -5.47 -10.45 25.99
C THR A 218 -4.24 -11.16 26.55
N ASN A 219 -4.05 -12.44 26.20
CA ASN A 219 -2.88 -13.22 26.59
C ASN A 219 -1.58 -12.61 26.05
N ALA A 220 -1.57 -12.20 24.77
CA ALA A 220 -0.40 -11.57 24.16
C ALA A 220 -0.02 -10.24 24.82
N ILE A 221 -1.00 -9.46 25.29
CA ILE A 221 -0.75 -8.24 26.07
C ILE A 221 -0.19 -8.62 27.44
N MET A 222 -0.84 -9.53 28.17
CA MET A 222 -0.46 -9.93 29.52
C MET A 222 0.96 -10.52 29.59
N GLU A 223 1.26 -11.50 28.74
CA GLU A 223 2.47 -12.32 28.84
C GLU A 223 3.72 -11.70 28.21
N ALA A 224 3.55 -10.67 27.38
CA ALA A 224 4.67 -10.09 26.65
C ALA A 224 5.64 -9.34 27.57
N ARG A 225 6.86 -9.86 27.66
CA ARG A 225 7.95 -9.24 28.43
C ARG A 225 8.62 -8.08 27.70
N ASN A 226 8.49 -8.02 26.38
CA ASN A 226 9.17 -7.05 25.51
C ASN A 226 8.26 -5.91 25.02
N LEU A 227 7.00 -5.85 25.46
CA LEU A 227 6.14 -4.71 25.18
C LEU A 227 6.50 -3.55 26.11
N SER A 228 6.72 -2.36 25.52
CA SER A 228 6.75 -1.12 26.28
C SER A 228 5.38 -0.85 26.91
N GLN A 229 5.32 -0.01 27.96
CA GLN A 229 4.04 0.37 28.57
C GLN A 229 3.14 1.14 27.59
N ALA A 230 3.73 1.91 26.66
CA ALA A 230 2.99 2.57 25.58
C ALA A 230 2.37 1.55 24.61
N ASP A 231 3.13 0.54 24.18
CA ASP A 231 2.61 -0.52 23.32
C ASP A 231 1.54 -1.37 24.05
N ARG A 232 1.71 -1.59 25.36
CA ARG A 232 0.74 -2.31 26.19
C ARG A 232 -0.56 -1.53 26.34
N LEU A 233 -0.49 -0.22 26.65
CA LEU A 233 -1.66 0.65 26.73
C LEU A 233 -2.40 0.74 25.40
N TYR A 234 -1.66 0.86 24.30
CA TYR A 234 -2.21 0.80 22.95
C TYR A 234 -2.94 -0.53 22.70
N GLY A 235 -2.30 -1.65 23.01
CA GLY A 235 -2.90 -2.99 22.91
C GLY A 235 -4.19 -3.12 23.73
N ILE A 236 -4.21 -2.63 24.96
CA ILE A 236 -5.41 -2.63 25.83
C ILE A 236 -6.55 -1.85 25.18
N TRP A 237 -6.27 -0.73 24.53
CA TRP A 237 -7.30 0.04 23.85
C TRP A 237 -7.87 -0.66 22.63
N VAL A 238 -7.02 -1.34 21.85
CA VAL A 238 -7.47 -2.18 20.73
C VAL A 238 -8.31 -3.36 21.25
N ARG A 239 -7.83 -4.05 22.30
CA ARG A 239 -8.56 -5.12 23.00
C ARG A 239 -9.92 -4.64 23.49
N ASN A 240 -9.98 -3.49 24.15
CA ASN A 240 -11.23 -2.95 24.69
C ASN A 240 -12.18 -2.48 23.59
N ASN A 241 -11.69 -2.10 22.42
CA ASN A 241 -12.55 -1.83 21.27
C ASN A 241 -13.19 -3.13 20.77
N LEU A 242 -12.39 -4.19 20.60
CA LEU A 242 -12.88 -5.53 20.20
C LEU A 242 -13.86 -6.11 21.23
N ALA A 243 -13.56 -6.00 22.52
CA ALA A 243 -14.42 -6.49 23.60
C ALA A 243 -15.82 -5.87 23.56
N ARG A 244 -15.93 -4.58 23.20
CA ARG A 244 -17.23 -3.91 23.08
C ARG A 244 -18.07 -4.48 21.94
N ASP A 245 -17.45 -4.90 20.84
CA ASP A 245 -18.15 -5.51 19.70
C ASP A 245 -18.71 -6.90 20.02
N VAL A 246 -18.10 -7.61 20.99
CA VAL A 246 -18.60 -8.92 21.47
C VAL A 246 -19.38 -8.82 22.78
N GLU A 247 -19.79 -7.60 23.17
CA GLU A 247 -20.53 -7.31 24.42
C GLU A 247 -19.83 -7.81 25.70
N GLU A 248 -18.50 -7.95 25.67
CA GLU A 248 -17.68 -8.32 26.82
C GLU A 248 -17.39 -7.11 27.72
N ASP A 249 -17.37 -7.36 29.04
CA ASP A 249 -17.14 -6.32 30.04
C ASP A 249 -15.65 -5.99 30.16
N VAL A 250 -15.25 -4.86 29.56
CA VAL A 250 -13.86 -4.39 29.52
C VAL A 250 -13.24 -4.18 30.91
N GLU A 251 -14.04 -3.94 31.93
CA GLU A 251 -13.56 -3.72 33.30
C GLU A 251 -13.14 -5.02 34.00
N LYS A 252 -13.50 -6.18 33.46
CA LYS A 252 -13.05 -7.50 33.95
C LYS A 252 -11.77 -7.97 33.29
N LEU A 253 -11.28 -7.27 32.27
CA LEU A 253 -10.11 -7.66 31.50
C LEU A 253 -8.84 -7.02 32.05
N GLU A 254 -7.94 -7.86 32.55
CA GLU A 254 -6.61 -7.43 33.01
C GLU A 254 -5.54 -7.57 31.91
N PRO A 255 -4.50 -6.72 31.89
CA PRO A 255 -4.39 -5.46 32.63
C PRO A 255 -5.43 -4.43 32.17
N THR A 256 -5.84 -3.52 33.05
CA THR A 256 -6.70 -2.38 32.69
C THR A 256 -5.87 -1.20 32.18
N SER A 257 -6.48 -0.27 31.43
CA SER A 257 -5.76 0.95 31.02
C SER A 257 -5.39 1.83 32.22
N ALA A 258 -6.19 1.78 33.30
CA ALA A 258 -5.90 2.49 34.54
C ALA A 258 -4.66 1.90 35.24
N SER A 259 -4.52 0.58 35.30
CA SER A 259 -3.37 -0.05 35.94
C SER A 259 -2.05 0.34 35.24
N ILE A 260 -2.04 0.40 33.90
CA ILE A 260 -0.84 0.82 33.16
C ILE A 260 -0.48 2.29 33.46
N LEU A 261 -1.49 3.16 33.58
CA LEU A 261 -1.27 4.56 33.90
C LEU A 261 -0.73 4.75 35.32
N SER A 262 -1.22 3.96 36.28
CA SER A 262 -0.71 3.94 37.66
C SER A 262 0.71 3.38 37.74
N ASP A 263 1.02 2.30 37.01
CA ASP A 263 2.38 1.74 36.94
C ASP A 263 3.41 2.74 36.35
N CYS A 264 2.95 3.75 35.60
CA CYS A 264 3.77 4.77 34.98
C CYS A 264 3.62 6.17 35.61
N GLU A 265 3.08 6.27 36.83
CA GLU A 265 2.79 7.57 37.48
C GLU A 265 4.02 8.50 37.55
N ASP A 266 5.20 7.92 37.77
CA ASP A 266 6.46 8.67 37.85
C ASP A 266 6.91 9.27 36.50
N ASP A 267 6.56 8.62 35.38
CA ASP A 267 6.99 8.98 34.02
C ASP A 267 5.83 8.94 32.99
N LEU A 268 4.75 9.64 33.32
CA LEU A 268 3.65 9.90 32.38
C LEU A 268 4.10 10.64 31.11
N PRO A 269 5.05 11.60 31.13
CA PRO A 269 5.53 12.24 29.91
C PRO A 269 6.21 11.24 28.95
N GLY A 270 7.08 10.36 29.45
CA GLY A 270 7.72 9.33 28.64
C GLY A 270 6.72 8.34 28.03
N LEU A 271 5.68 7.97 28.79
CA LEU A 271 4.57 7.17 28.28
C LEU A 271 3.83 7.89 27.14
N ALA A 272 3.46 9.16 27.35
CA ALA A 272 2.71 9.97 26.40
C ALA A 272 3.47 10.18 25.07
N ASP A 273 4.77 10.44 25.12
CA ASP A 273 5.59 10.69 23.92
C ASP A 273 5.76 9.45 23.03
N LEU A 274 5.66 8.26 23.61
CA LEU A 274 5.70 7.00 22.87
C LEU A 274 4.34 6.61 22.27
N MET A 275 3.25 7.30 22.63
CA MET A 275 1.91 6.98 22.13
C MET A 275 1.71 7.44 20.67
N PRO A 276 1.03 6.62 19.84
CA PRO A 276 0.57 7.06 18.53
C PRO A 276 -0.41 8.23 18.66
N THR A 277 -0.29 9.21 17.76
CA THR A 277 -1.05 10.48 17.80
C THR A 277 -2.56 10.29 17.84
N LYS A 278 -3.08 9.28 17.15
CA LYS A 278 -4.52 8.98 17.13
C LYS A 278 -5.09 8.64 18.52
N PHE A 279 -4.24 8.39 19.52
CA PHE A 279 -4.65 8.14 20.89
C PHE A 279 -4.28 9.24 21.89
N HIS A 280 -3.74 10.38 21.45
CA HIS A 280 -3.36 11.46 22.38
C HIS A 280 -4.57 11.98 23.17
N SER A 281 -5.68 12.28 22.49
CA SER A 281 -6.96 12.64 23.15
C SER A 281 -7.44 11.55 24.12
N ARG A 282 -7.43 10.26 23.71
CA ARG A 282 -7.84 9.13 24.56
C ARG A 282 -6.95 8.97 25.79
N PHE A 283 -5.66 9.28 25.69
CA PHE A 283 -4.73 9.29 26.82
C PHE A 283 -5.10 10.38 27.84
N LEU A 284 -5.37 11.61 27.37
CA LEU A 284 -5.76 12.72 28.23
C LEU A 284 -7.09 12.44 28.94
N ASP A 285 -8.06 11.88 28.22
CA ASP A 285 -9.31 11.42 28.84
C ASP A 285 -9.07 10.37 29.92
N LEU A 286 -8.19 9.39 29.66
CA LEU A 286 -7.83 8.38 30.64
C LEU A 286 -7.19 9.00 31.89
N VAL A 287 -6.23 9.92 31.73
CA VAL A 287 -5.63 10.67 32.86
C VAL A 287 -6.70 11.30 33.73
N THR A 288 -7.75 11.86 33.11
CA THR A 288 -8.78 12.56 33.87
C THR A 288 -9.76 11.65 34.60
N ARG A 289 -9.92 10.43 34.10
CA ARG A 289 -10.73 9.39 34.77
C ARG A 289 -9.96 8.75 35.92
N VAL A 290 -8.66 8.53 35.76
CA VAL A 290 -7.80 7.89 36.77
C VAL A 290 -7.42 8.86 37.88
N TYR A 291 -7.17 10.12 37.56
CA TYR A 291 -6.74 11.15 38.52
C TYR A 291 -7.74 12.34 38.58
N PRO A 292 -9.01 12.13 38.97
CA PRO A 292 -10.06 13.15 38.86
C PRO A 292 -9.79 14.42 39.66
N ASP A 293 -9.01 14.36 40.74
CA ASP A 293 -8.70 15.52 41.59
C ASP A 293 -7.47 16.31 41.09
N ASP A 294 -6.52 15.63 40.44
CA ASP A 294 -5.22 16.21 40.06
C ASP A 294 -4.99 16.29 38.55
N TRP A 295 -5.95 15.86 37.72
CA TRP A 295 -5.77 15.78 36.27
C TRP A 295 -5.31 17.10 35.64
N LYS A 296 -5.81 18.26 36.10
CA LYS A 296 -5.39 19.57 35.57
C LYS A 296 -3.90 19.79 35.77
N LYS A 297 -3.37 19.45 36.95
CA LYS A 297 -1.93 19.58 37.26
C LYS A 297 -1.12 18.60 36.40
N ILE A 298 -1.60 17.37 36.25
CA ILE A 298 -0.93 16.35 35.43
C ILE A 298 -0.89 16.77 33.96
N VAL A 299 -2.00 17.26 33.39
CA VAL A 299 -2.05 17.73 31.99
C VAL A 299 -1.16 18.96 31.78
N VAL A 300 -1.07 19.88 32.75
CA VAL A 300 -0.11 21.01 32.68
C VAL A 300 1.34 20.52 32.72
N ARG A 301 1.67 19.51 33.52
CA ARG A 301 3.00 18.87 33.50
C ARG A 301 3.27 18.22 32.15
N LEU A 302 2.31 17.47 31.60
CA LEU A 302 2.43 16.86 30.28
C LEU A 302 2.64 17.91 29.19
N LEU A 303 1.93 19.04 29.24
CA LEU A 303 2.12 20.16 28.32
C LEU A 303 3.57 20.67 28.32
N GLN A 304 4.23 20.69 29.49
CA GLN A 304 5.59 21.21 29.69
C GLN A 304 6.68 20.19 29.35
N ASP A 305 6.46 18.91 29.67
CA ASP A 305 7.50 17.88 29.71
C ASP A 305 7.41 16.86 28.56
N THR A 306 6.55 17.08 27.55
CA THR A 306 6.41 16.20 26.38
C THR A 306 6.85 16.88 25.09
N SER A 307 6.90 16.11 24.00
CA SER A 307 7.13 16.62 22.65
C SER A 307 6.08 17.65 22.23
N LEU A 308 6.50 18.59 21.37
CA LEU A 308 5.63 19.65 20.80
C LEU A 308 4.29 19.15 20.28
N LYS A 309 4.25 17.92 19.75
CA LYS A 309 3.04 17.32 19.22
C LYS A 309 2.03 16.99 20.32
N PHE A 310 2.47 16.37 21.41
CA PHE A 310 1.60 16.04 22.53
C PHE A 310 1.26 17.27 23.37
N SER A 311 2.22 18.20 23.54
CA SER A 311 1.97 19.50 24.16
C SER A 311 0.84 20.27 23.46
N GLY A 312 0.83 20.29 22.11
CA GLY A 312 -0.25 20.91 21.36
C GLY A 312 -1.63 20.32 21.69
N GLU A 313 -1.73 19.00 21.75
CA GLU A 313 -2.97 18.31 22.13
C GLU A 313 -3.39 18.65 23.58
N CYS A 314 -2.44 18.73 24.52
CA CYS A 314 -2.73 19.12 25.90
C CYS A 314 -3.33 20.53 25.99
N ALA A 315 -2.79 21.48 25.21
CA ALA A 315 -3.31 22.84 25.17
C ALA A 315 -4.74 22.89 24.64
N HIS A 316 -5.02 22.18 23.53
CA HIS A 316 -6.37 22.06 22.99
C HIS A 316 -7.35 21.44 23.99
N PHE A 317 -6.95 20.31 24.59
CA PHE A 317 -7.76 19.62 25.58
C PHE A 317 -8.11 20.47 26.81
N LEU A 318 -7.17 21.30 27.29
CA LEU A 318 -7.41 22.23 28.39
C LEU A 318 -8.41 23.33 28.00
N ILE A 319 -8.31 23.88 26.79
CA ILE A 319 -9.23 24.92 26.28
C ILE A 319 -10.64 24.34 26.14
N ASP A 320 -10.78 23.20 25.46
CA ASP A 320 -12.08 22.58 25.18
C ASP A 320 -12.86 22.25 26.46
N ARG A 321 -12.17 21.86 27.53
CA ARG A 321 -12.79 21.57 28.83
C ARG A 321 -13.06 22.79 29.70
N ASP A 322 -12.32 23.89 29.52
CA ASP A 322 -12.62 25.16 30.22
C ASP A 322 -13.85 25.83 29.60
N GLU A 323 -14.07 25.69 28.29
CA GLU A 323 -15.28 26.15 27.59
C GLU A 323 -16.52 25.29 27.90
N SER A 324 -16.34 24.05 28.37
CA SER A 324 -17.41 23.10 28.69
C SER A 324 -17.81 23.08 30.17
N ALA A 325 -17.18 23.91 31.02
CA ALA A 325 -17.37 23.97 32.48
C ALA A 325 -18.29 25.14 32.90
#